data_AF-A0A7C7N454-F1
#
_entry.id   AF-A0A7C7N454-F1
#
_cell.length_a   1.000
_cell.length_b   1.000
_cell.length_c   1.000
_cell.angle_alpha   90.00
_cell.angle_beta   90.00
_cell.angle_gamma   90.00
#
_symmetry.space_group_name_H-M   'P 1'
#
loop_
_entity.id
_entity.type
_entity.pdbx_description
1 polymer ?
#
loop_
_entity_poly.entity_id
_entity_poly.type
_entity_poly.pdbx_seq_one_letter_code
_entity_poly.pdbx_strand_id
1 'polypeptide(L)'
;MKFQNPLVQAQLIRRYKRFLADAHLKNGEFVTAHCANPGSMIGLTEPGAEIWLSPAENPARKLRWSWEMIRVGNGLVGINTAHPNTIVSEAIADGRIPELGGYTNMRREVKYGESSRIDILLEDPIRQKCFVEVKNVHLKRDVGAEFPDSVTARGTKHLRELTNMVAQGHRAVMVYLVQRDDCKDFGIASDIDPTYHKAFETALMKGVEAFCYSCQLKPSKIELNRSLPIVR
;
A
#
# COMPACT_ATOMS: atom_id res chain seq x y z
N MET A 1 8.18 7.82 5.76
CA MET A 1 9.01 6.74 6.31
C MET A 1 10.43 6.82 5.77
N LYS A 2 11.43 6.88 6.65
CA LYS A 2 12.85 6.73 6.27
C LYS A 2 13.28 5.27 6.39
N PHE A 3 14.10 4.77 5.48
CA PHE A 3 14.69 3.45 5.67
C PHE A 3 15.76 3.52 6.75
N GLN A 4 15.75 2.55 7.66
CA GLN A 4 16.75 2.46 8.73
C GLN A 4 18.13 2.08 8.20
N ASN A 5 18.15 1.28 7.15
CA ASN A 5 19.36 0.84 6.47
C ASN A 5 19.39 1.41 5.03
N PRO A 6 20.58 1.77 4.52
CA PRO A 6 20.73 2.13 3.11
C PRO A 6 20.23 0.99 2.22
N LEU A 7 19.38 1.32 1.25
CA LEU A 7 18.95 0.34 0.27
C LEU A 7 20.08 0.03 -0.71
N VAL A 8 20.22 -1.24 -1.04
CA VAL A 8 21.21 -1.75 -1.97
C VAL A 8 20.55 -1.94 -3.33
N GLN A 9 21.12 -1.30 -4.35
CA GLN A 9 20.66 -1.46 -5.72
C GLN A 9 21.08 -2.82 -6.28
N ALA A 10 20.17 -3.46 -7.00
CA ALA A 10 20.36 -4.75 -7.65
C ALA A 10 19.66 -4.79 -9.01
N GLN A 11 19.96 -5.81 -9.80
CA GLN A 11 19.28 -6.11 -11.05
C GLN A 11 18.42 -7.37 -10.87
N LEU A 12 17.12 -7.25 -11.11
CA LEU A 12 16.17 -8.35 -11.00
C LEU A 12 16.49 -9.42 -12.04
N ILE A 13 16.55 -10.69 -11.63
CA ILE A 13 16.62 -11.83 -12.55
C ILE A 13 15.21 -12.35 -12.79
N ARG A 14 14.46 -12.60 -11.71
CA ARG A 14 13.07 -13.07 -11.78
C ARG A 14 12.38 -12.96 -10.43
N ARG A 15 11.05 -12.84 -10.45
CA ARG A 15 10.16 -13.13 -9.31
C ARG A 15 9.53 -14.50 -9.50
N TYR A 16 9.45 -15.31 -8.44
CA TYR A 16 8.89 -16.65 -8.50
C TYR A 16 8.32 -17.08 -7.15
N LYS A 17 7.47 -18.12 -7.15
CA LYS A 17 6.78 -18.63 -5.95
C LYS A 17 6.11 -17.54 -5.10
N ARG A 18 5.65 -16.46 -5.75
CA ARG A 18 5.02 -15.26 -5.19
C ARG A 18 5.92 -14.38 -4.31
N PHE A 19 6.69 -14.99 -3.40
CA PHE A 19 7.41 -14.32 -2.32
C PHE A 19 8.94 -14.34 -2.45
N LEU A 20 9.48 -14.82 -3.57
CA LEU A 20 10.92 -14.88 -3.84
C LEU A 20 11.26 -14.06 -5.08
N ALA A 21 12.38 -13.37 -5.02
CA ALA A 21 12.99 -12.69 -6.15
C ALA A 21 14.49 -12.94 -6.17
N ASP A 22 15.01 -13.44 -7.29
CA ASP A 22 16.44 -13.60 -7.51
C ASP A 22 16.97 -12.32 -8.17
N ALA A 23 18.15 -11.85 -7.75
CA ALA A 23 18.77 -10.62 -8.26
C ALA A 23 20.30 -10.67 -8.19
N HIS A 24 20.96 -9.85 -9.01
CA HIS A 24 22.39 -9.56 -8.88
C HIS A 24 22.59 -8.21 -8.21
N LEU A 25 23.35 -8.18 -7.12
CA LEU A 25 23.83 -6.92 -6.53
C LEU A 25 24.84 -6.25 -7.48
N LYS A 26 25.12 -4.96 -7.26
CA LYS A 26 26.12 -4.22 -8.07
C LYS A 26 27.52 -4.85 -8.11
N ASN A 27 27.91 -5.56 -7.06
CA ASN A 27 29.19 -6.28 -6.99
C ASN A 27 29.17 -7.63 -7.75
N GLY A 28 28.06 -7.98 -8.42
CA GLY A 28 27.87 -9.25 -9.13
C GLY A 28 27.32 -10.40 -8.28
N GLU A 29 27.23 -10.24 -6.96
CA GLU A 29 26.74 -11.27 -6.05
C GLU A 29 25.28 -11.63 -6.36
N PHE A 30 25.01 -12.93 -6.50
CA PHE A 30 23.65 -13.46 -6.63
C PHE A 30 22.99 -13.54 -5.26
N VAL A 31 21.78 -12.97 -5.15
CA VAL A 31 20.99 -13.00 -3.91
C VAL A 31 19.54 -13.38 -4.18
N THR A 32 18.92 -14.03 -3.20
CA THR A 32 17.46 -14.21 -3.17
C THR A 32 16.85 -13.29 -2.11
N ALA A 33 15.96 -12.40 -2.54
CA ALA A 33 15.22 -11.47 -1.71
C ALA A 33 13.78 -11.96 -1.45
N HIS A 34 13.25 -11.56 -0.30
CA HIS A 34 11.83 -11.69 0.00
C HIS A 34 11.03 -10.63 -0.78
N CYS A 35 10.08 -11.08 -1.60
CA CYS A 35 9.08 -10.23 -2.22
C CYS A 35 7.85 -10.15 -1.30
N ALA A 36 7.75 -9.09 -0.51
CA ALA A 36 6.64 -8.85 0.42
C ALA A 36 5.43 -8.23 -0.30
N ASN A 37 5.06 -8.78 -1.46
CA ASN A 37 3.87 -8.38 -2.22
C ASN A 37 3.15 -9.65 -2.69
N PRO A 38 1.91 -9.90 -2.23
CA PRO A 38 1.16 -11.08 -2.64
C PRO A 38 0.48 -10.94 -4.00
N GLY A 39 0.39 -9.71 -4.54
CA GLY A 39 -0.29 -9.38 -5.79
C GLY A 39 0.42 -9.92 -7.03
N SER A 40 -0.19 -9.74 -8.18
CA SER A 40 0.37 -10.14 -9.48
C SER A 40 1.62 -9.33 -9.84
N MET A 41 1.71 -8.08 -9.35
CA MET A 41 2.76 -7.12 -9.72
C MET A 41 2.87 -6.93 -11.24
N ILE A 42 1.72 -6.85 -11.93
CA ILE A 42 1.64 -6.62 -13.38
C ILE A 42 2.54 -5.44 -13.79
N GLY A 43 3.44 -5.68 -14.73
CA GLY A 43 4.38 -4.68 -15.23
C GLY A 43 5.56 -4.35 -14.30
N LEU A 44 5.72 -5.04 -13.16
CA LEU A 44 6.73 -4.73 -12.13
C LEU A 44 7.66 -5.91 -11.81
N THR A 45 7.80 -6.88 -12.72
CA THR A 45 8.62 -8.08 -12.50
C THR A 45 9.55 -8.40 -13.68
N GLU A 46 9.83 -7.41 -14.53
CA GLU A 46 10.61 -7.60 -15.75
C GLU A 46 12.06 -7.99 -15.44
N PRO A 47 12.58 -9.10 -15.98
CA PRO A 47 14.01 -9.43 -15.88
C PRO A 47 14.89 -8.29 -16.37
N GLY A 48 15.99 -8.04 -15.66
CA GLY A 48 16.90 -6.93 -15.93
C GLY A 48 16.50 -5.60 -15.29
N ALA A 49 15.31 -5.49 -14.69
CA ALA A 49 14.87 -4.26 -14.03
C ALA A 49 15.78 -3.88 -12.84
N GLU A 50 16.04 -2.59 -12.69
CA GLU A 50 16.75 -2.04 -11.54
C GLU A 50 15.83 -2.06 -10.31
N ILE A 51 16.29 -2.64 -9.20
CA ILE A 51 15.54 -2.79 -7.96
C ILE A 51 16.36 -2.33 -6.76
N TRP A 52 15.67 -2.10 -5.63
CA TRP A 52 16.27 -1.78 -4.34
C TRP A 52 15.91 -2.81 -3.30
N LEU A 53 16.92 -3.29 -2.60
CA LEU A 53 16.82 -4.30 -1.56
C LEU A 53 17.22 -3.69 -0.21
N SER A 54 16.48 -4.01 0.85
CA SER A 54 16.88 -3.75 2.22
C SER A 54 17.53 -5.00 2.83
N PRO A 55 18.59 -4.86 3.63
CA PRO A 55 19.10 -5.99 4.40
C PRO A 55 18.09 -6.37 5.49
N ALA A 56 17.98 -7.67 5.77
CA ALA A 56 17.17 -8.17 6.86
C ALA A 56 17.76 -7.73 8.21
N GLU A 57 16.96 -7.04 9.03
CA GLU A 57 17.38 -6.60 10.37
C GLU A 57 17.55 -7.77 11.34
N ASN A 58 16.71 -8.79 11.23
CA ASN A 58 16.79 -9.97 12.09
C ASN A 58 17.81 -10.98 11.53
N PRO A 59 18.92 -11.26 12.24
CA PRO A 59 19.95 -12.21 11.80
C PRO A 59 19.47 -13.67 11.69
N ALA A 60 18.30 -14.02 12.24
CA ALA A 60 17.70 -15.35 12.10
C ALA A 60 16.85 -15.50 10.82
N ARG A 61 16.60 -14.43 10.05
CA ARG A 61 15.83 -14.54 8.80
C ARG A 61 16.60 -15.38 7.77
N LYS A 62 15.88 -16.35 7.18
CA LYS A 62 16.38 -17.20 6.09
C LYS A 62 16.77 -16.40 4.85
N LEU A 63 15.96 -15.41 4.48
CA LEU A 63 16.26 -14.50 3.38
C LEU A 63 16.86 -13.22 3.94
N ARG A 64 18.09 -12.92 3.50
CA ARG A 64 18.89 -11.78 3.98
C ARG A 64 18.47 -10.44 3.37
N TRP A 65 17.58 -10.47 2.38
CA TRP A 65 17.16 -9.29 1.64
C TRP A 65 15.64 -9.20 1.56
N SER A 66 15.09 -8.00 1.54
CA SER A 66 13.69 -7.73 1.19
C SER A 66 13.66 -6.79 0.00
N TRP A 67 12.79 -7.06 -0.97
CA TRP A 67 12.64 -6.22 -2.15
C TRP A 67 11.69 -5.06 -1.86
N GLU A 68 12.20 -3.84 -1.95
CA GLU A 68 11.51 -2.61 -1.56
C GLU A 68 10.90 -1.86 -2.74
N MET A 69 11.69 -1.65 -3.79
CA MET A 69 11.31 -0.80 -4.92
C MET A 69 11.82 -1.36 -6.24
N ILE A 70 11.19 -0.92 -7.33
CA ILE A 70 11.60 -1.17 -8.71
C ILE A 70 11.61 0.15 -9.50
N ARG A 71 12.54 0.27 -10.44
CA ARG A 71 12.63 1.36 -11.42
C ARG A 71 11.58 1.16 -12.51
N VAL A 72 10.79 2.20 -12.78
CA VAL A 72 9.87 2.23 -13.93
C VAL A 72 10.04 3.57 -14.64
N GLY A 73 10.51 3.53 -15.89
CA GLY A 73 10.95 4.74 -16.59
C GLY A 73 11.98 5.50 -15.75
N ASN A 74 11.72 6.79 -15.50
CA ASN A 74 12.58 7.63 -14.67
C ASN A 74 12.21 7.59 -13.17
N GLY A 75 11.10 6.96 -12.80
CA GLY A 75 10.55 6.94 -11.45
C GLY A 75 10.84 5.66 -10.68
N LEU A 76 10.44 5.64 -9.41
CA LEU A 76 10.50 4.47 -8.53
C LEU A 76 9.09 4.06 -8.14
N VAL A 77 8.86 2.75 -8.05
CA VAL A 77 7.60 2.17 -7.57
C VAL A 77 7.88 1.34 -6.32
N GLY A 78 7.17 1.62 -5.23
CA GLY A 78 7.23 0.88 -3.98
C GLY A 78 6.37 -0.37 -4.06
N ILE A 79 6.98 -1.54 -3.86
CA ILE A 79 6.29 -2.83 -4.02
C ILE A 79 6.11 -3.57 -2.70
N ASN A 80 6.88 -3.24 -1.67
CA ASN A 80 6.76 -3.87 -0.35
C ASN A 80 5.48 -3.41 0.37
N THR A 81 4.53 -4.33 0.56
CA THR A 81 3.23 -4.04 1.15
C THR A 81 3.26 -3.98 2.68
N ALA A 82 4.43 -4.08 3.33
CA ALA A 82 4.57 -3.89 4.77
C ALA A 82 4.62 -2.40 5.19
N HIS A 83 4.94 -1.50 4.25
CA HIS A 83 5.14 -0.07 4.53
C HIS A 83 3.89 0.82 4.55
N PRO A 84 2.81 0.57 3.79
CA PRO A 84 1.69 1.50 3.67
C PRO A 84 1.11 1.97 5.00
N ASN A 85 0.90 1.06 5.96
CA ASN A 85 0.34 1.41 7.27
C ASN A 85 1.26 2.39 8.01
N THR A 86 2.58 2.20 7.93
CA THR A 86 3.56 3.12 8.53
C THR A 86 3.54 4.47 7.82
N ILE A 87 3.60 4.48 6.48
CA ILE A 87 3.61 5.71 5.67
C ILE A 87 2.35 6.56 5.94
N VAL A 88 1.17 5.93 5.95
CA VAL A 88 -0.10 6.62 6.22
C VAL A 88 -0.16 7.10 7.67
N SER A 89 0.22 6.27 8.65
CA SER A 89 0.21 6.69 10.06
C SER A 89 1.14 7.87 10.35
N GLU A 90 2.35 7.87 9.79
CA GLU A 90 3.27 9.01 9.89
C GLU A 90 2.68 10.26 9.22
N ALA A 91 2.07 10.11 8.04
CA ALA A 91 1.47 11.24 7.35
C ALA A 91 0.24 11.82 8.07
N ILE A 92 -0.57 11.01 8.75
CA ILE A 92 -1.66 11.48 9.62
C ILE A 92 -1.07 12.27 10.80
N ALA A 93 -0.06 11.72 11.48
CA ALA A 93 0.59 12.38 12.61
C ALA A 93 1.26 13.71 12.23
N ASP A 94 1.81 13.79 11.02
CA ASP A 94 2.41 15.00 10.45
C ASP A 94 1.37 16.01 9.91
N GLY A 95 0.06 15.69 9.98
CA GLY A 95 -1.00 16.55 9.42
C GLY A 95 -1.03 16.62 7.88
N ARG A 96 -0.37 15.69 7.19
CA ARG A 96 -0.29 15.62 5.72
C ARG A 96 -1.47 14.93 5.06
N ILE A 97 -2.35 14.32 5.85
CA ILE A 97 -3.68 13.85 5.44
C ILE A 97 -4.71 14.63 6.25
N PRO A 98 -5.02 15.88 5.86
CA PRO A 98 -5.85 16.79 6.67
C PRO A 98 -7.25 16.22 6.94
N GLU A 99 -7.79 15.38 6.06
CA GLU A 99 -9.09 14.74 6.23
C GLU A 99 -9.13 13.78 7.43
N LEU A 100 -7.97 13.31 7.89
CA LEU A 100 -7.81 12.41 9.05
C LEU A 100 -7.25 13.13 10.28
N GLY A 101 -7.18 14.47 10.26
CA GLY A 101 -6.73 15.27 11.39
C GLY A 101 -7.77 15.40 12.52
N GLY A 102 -7.34 15.95 13.65
CA GLY A 102 -8.23 16.33 14.76
C GLY A 102 -8.57 15.22 15.76
N TYR A 103 -7.86 14.09 15.72
CA TYR A 103 -7.96 13.00 16.70
C TYR A 103 -6.81 13.06 17.70
N THR A 104 -7.07 12.74 18.96
CA THR A 104 -6.06 12.80 20.04
C THR A 104 -5.28 11.50 20.20
N ASN A 105 -5.80 10.37 19.70
CA ASN A 105 -5.13 9.08 19.79
C ASN A 105 -5.17 8.33 18.44
N MET A 106 -4.11 7.58 18.16
CA MET A 106 -3.96 6.73 16.98
C MET A 106 -3.37 5.38 17.39
N ARG A 107 -4.10 4.31 17.07
CA ARG A 107 -3.63 2.92 17.28
C ARG A 107 -3.60 2.19 15.95
N ARG A 108 -2.69 1.21 15.83
CA ARG A 108 -2.53 0.38 14.61
C ARG A 108 -2.92 -1.06 14.87
N GLU A 109 -3.35 -1.77 13.83
CA GLU A 109 -3.64 -3.22 13.86
C GLU A 109 -4.70 -3.64 14.91
N VAL A 110 -5.74 -2.82 15.09
CA VAL A 110 -6.77 -3.04 16.11
C VAL A 110 -7.81 -4.03 15.62
N LYS A 111 -8.16 -5.04 16.41
CA LYS A 111 -9.24 -5.99 16.05
C LYS A 111 -10.58 -5.26 15.93
N TYR A 112 -11.34 -5.54 14.88
CA TYR A 112 -12.68 -5.00 14.64
C TYR A 112 -13.50 -5.95 13.75
N GLY A 113 -14.81 -5.69 13.67
CA GLY A 113 -15.73 -6.52 12.89
C GLY A 113 -15.77 -7.96 13.39
N GLU A 114 -15.99 -8.90 12.46
CA GLU A 114 -16.15 -10.31 12.81
C GLU A 114 -14.80 -11.03 12.98
N SER A 115 -13.82 -10.71 12.13
CA SER A 115 -12.53 -11.41 12.13
C SER A 115 -11.42 -10.64 11.41
N SER A 116 -11.41 -9.32 11.58
CA SER A 116 -10.45 -8.45 10.90
C SER A 116 -9.67 -7.57 11.89
N ARG A 117 -8.60 -6.97 11.37
CA ARG A 117 -7.86 -5.90 12.03
C ARG A 117 -7.91 -4.68 11.14
N ILE A 118 -8.22 -3.53 11.72
CA ILE A 118 -8.17 -2.24 11.03
C ILE A 118 -6.73 -1.76 11.08
N ASP A 119 -6.23 -1.24 9.96
CA ASP A 119 -4.85 -0.79 9.86
C ASP A 119 -4.57 0.35 10.85
N ILE A 120 -5.48 1.33 10.92
CA ILE A 120 -5.39 2.47 11.83
C ILE A 120 -6.78 2.78 12.44
N LEU A 121 -6.82 2.97 13.75
CA LEU A 121 -7.98 3.44 14.50
C LEU A 121 -7.65 4.81 15.11
N LEU A 122 -8.38 5.83 14.70
CA LEU A 122 -8.28 7.18 15.26
C LEU A 122 -9.40 7.39 16.28
N GLU A 123 -9.04 7.92 17.45
CA GLU A 123 -9.94 8.09 18.59
C GLU A 123 -9.81 9.49 19.18
N ASP A 124 -10.94 9.99 19.68
CA ASP A 124 -11.05 11.28 20.35
C ASP A 124 -12.19 11.21 21.39
N PRO A 125 -12.12 11.92 22.54
CA PRO A 125 -13.18 11.87 23.55
C PRO A 125 -14.53 12.40 23.08
N ILE A 126 -14.56 13.26 22.06
CA ILE A 126 -15.76 14.00 21.62
C ILE A 126 -16.20 13.54 20.22
N ARG A 127 -15.27 13.08 19.37
CA ARG A 127 -15.59 12.60 18.02
C ARG A 127 -15.90 11.10 17.99
N GLN A 128 -16.67 10.71 16.98
CA GLN A 128 -16.79 9.30 16.62
C GLN A 128 -15.43 8.72 16.23
N LYS A 129 -15.19 7.46 16.58
CA LYS A 129 -14.01 6.72 16.13
C LYS A 129 -13.92 6.71 14.60
N CYS A 130 -12.71 6.77 14.07
CA CYS A 130 -12.46 6.66 12.64
C CYS A 130 -11.64 5.40 12.33
N PHE A 131 -12.25 4.48 11.60
CA PHE A 131 -11.65 3.24 11.14
C PHE A 131 -11.01 3.48 9.78
N VAL A 132 -9.69 3.42 9.70
CA VAL A 132 -8.94 3.71 8.48
C VAL A 132 -8.27 2.43 7.99
N GLU A 133 -8.71 1.97 6.82
CA GLU A 133 -8.11 0.84 6.10
C GLU A 133 -7.18 1.40 5.02
N VAL A 134 -5.99 0.84 4.87
CA VAL A 134 -4.98 1.26 3.91
C VAL A 134 -4.82 0.20 2.82
N LYS A 135 -4.62 0.64 1.59
CA LYS A 135 -4.33 -0.23 0.45
C LYS A 135 -3.08 0.23 -0.26
N ASN A 136 -2.15 -0.70 -0.50
CA ASN A 136 -1.04 -0.44 -1.39
C ASN A 136 -1.51 -0.43 -2.84
N VAL A 137 -1.17 0.61 -3.58
CA VAL A 137 -1.44 0.71 -5.01
C VAL A 137 -0.12 0.88 -5.75
N HIS A 138 0.15 -0.07 -6.64
CA HIS A 138 1.38 -0.10 -7.46
C HIS A 138 1.09 -0.38 -8.94
N LEU A 139 -0.05 -1.03 -9.23
CA LEU A 139 -0.56 -1.20 -10.59
C LEU A 139 -0.81 0.17 -11.23
N LYS A 140 -0.34 0.29 -12.46
CA LYS A 140 -0.68 1.37 -13.38
C LYS A 140 -0.91 0.75 -14.75
N ARG A 141 -2.01 1.14 -15.39
CA ARG A 141 -2.26 0.91 -16.81
C ARG A 141 -2.47 2.26 -17.49
N ASP A 142 -2.83 2.27 -18.77
CA ASP A 142 -2.98 3.51 -19.56
C ASP A 142 -3.97 4.50 -18.92
N VAL A 143 -4.94 3.99 -18.16
CA VAL A 143 -5.99 4.77 -17.50
C VAL A 143 -5.56 5.42 -16.18
N GLY A 144 -4.38 5.11 -15.63
CA GLY A 144 -3.93 5.66 -14.35
C GLY A 144 -3.47 4.61 -13.33
N ALA A 145 -3.38 5.02 -12.05
CA ALA A 145 -3.16 4.07 -10.96
C ALA A 145 -4.43 3.27 -10.68
N GLU A 146 -4.31 1.97 -10.41
CA GLU A 146 -5.49 1.13 -10.21
C GLU A 146 -5.33 0.13 -9.08
N PHE A 147 -6.45 -0.21 -8.45
CA PHE A 147 -6.53 -1.30 -7.48
C PHE A 147 -7.79 -2.15 -7.73
N PRO A 148 -7.74 -3.48 -7.58
CA PRO A 148 -6.57 -4.29 -7.25
C PRO A 148 -5.80 -4.76 -8.50
N ASP A 149 -4.64 -5.37 -8.30
CA ASP A 149 -3.86 -6.04 -9.36
C ASP A 149 -4.17 -7.54 -9.49
N SER A 150 -5.06 -8.05 -8.63
CA SER A 150 -5.52 -9.44 -8.57
C SER A 150 -6.80 -9.51 -7.73
N VAL A 151 -7.60 -10.57 -7.90
CA VAL A 151 -8.83 -10.77 -7.13
C VAL A 151 -8.53 -10.77 -5.61
N THR A 152 -9.30 -9.99 -4.85
CA THR A 152 -9.06 -9.73 -3.43
C THR A 152 -10.33 -9.90 -2.58
N ALA A 153 -10.70 -11.15 -2.30
CA ALA A 153 -11.79 -11.48 -1.38
C ALA A 153 -11.61 -10.84 0.01
N ARG A 154 -10.35 -10.70 0.48
CA ARG A 154 -10.02 -10.02 1.73
C ARG A 154 -10.34 -8.52 1.65
N GLY A 155 -9.98 -7.84 0.57
CA GLY A 155 -10.32 -6.43 0.36
C GLY A 155 -11.84 -6.19 0.37
N THR A 156 -12.58 -7.06 -0.32
CA THR A 156 -14.06 -7.03 -0.35
C THR A 156 -14.67 -7.21 1.04
N LYS A 157 -14.11 -8.13 1.84
CA LYS A 157 -14.53 -8.32 3.24
C LYS A 157 -14.32 -7.05 4.07
N HIS A 158 -13.15 -6.41 3.95
CA HIS A 158 -12.85 -5.17 4.68
C HIS A 158 -13.82 -4.03 4.32
N LEU A 159 -14.18 -3.86 3.04
CA LEU A 159 -15.19 -2.86 2.63
C LEU A 159 -16.56 -3.10 3.30
N ARG A 160 -16.99 -4.35 3.41
CA ARG A 160 -18.22 -4.71 4.14
C ARG A 160 -18.10 -4.39 5.63
N GLU A 161 -16.98 -4.71 6.26
CA GLU A 161 -16.77 -4.43 7.68
C GLU A 161 -16.70 -2.93 7.97
N LEU A 162 -16.08 -2.13 7.10
CA LEU A 162 -16.12 -0.66 7.17
C LEU A 162 -17.55 -0.13 7.02
N THR A 163 -18.32 -0.67 6.08
CA THR A 163 -19.74 -0.32 5.92
C THR A 163 -20.53 -0.59 7.21
N ASN A 164 -20.23 -1.70 7.90
CA ASN A 164 -20.84 -2.00 9.19
C ASN A 164 -20.43 -1.01 10.29
N MET A 165 -19.20 -0.50 10.28
CA MET A 165 -18.77 0.55 11.23
C MET A 165 -19.54 1.85 10.97
N VAL A 166 -19.77 2.22 9.71
CA VAL A 166 -20.63 3.37 9.37
C VAL A 166 -22.05 3.18 9.88
N ALA A 167 -22.63 1.98 9.69
CA ALA A 167 -23.96 1.66 10.21
C ALA A 167 -24.06 1.73 11.74
N GLN A 168 -22.95 1.58 12.46
CA GLN A 168 -22.86 1.74 13.92
C GLN A 168 -22.63 3.20 14.36
N GLY A 169 -22.60 4.15 13.42
CA GLY A 169 -22.37 5.56 13.72
C GLY A 169 -20.89 5.89 13.95
N HIS A 170 -19.98 5.14 13.35
CA HIS A 170 -18.55 5.48 13.30
C HIS A 170 -18.17 6.02 11.93
N ARG A 171 -17.05 6.74 11.85
CA ARG A 171 -16.45 7.13 10.59
C ARG A 171 -15.62 5.97 10.05
N ALA A 172 -15.68 5.71 8.75
CA ALA A 172 -14.88 4.68 8.11
C ALA A 172 -14.26 5.22 6.81
N VAL A 173 -12.97 4.96 6.62
CA VAL A 173 -12.18 5.55 5.53
C VAL A 173 -11.32 4.49 4.86
N MET A 174 -11.34 4.45 3.54
CA MET A 174 -10.37 3.74 2.72
C MET A 174 -9.28 4.71 2.25
N VAL A 175 -8.01 4.39 2.49
CA VAL A 175 -6.86 5.15 1.99
C VAL A 175 -6.10 4.31 0.97
N TYR A 176 -6.15 4.71 -0.30
CA TYR A 176 -5.35 4.12 -1.37
C TYR A 176 -4.02 4.86 -1.47
N LEU A 177 -2.94 4.18 -1.10
CA LEU A 177 -1.59 4.70 -1.15
C LEU A 177 -0.90 4.26 -2.45
N VAL A 178 -0.88 5.15 -3.44
CA VAL A 178 -0.19 4.97 -4.72
C VAL A 178 1.30 5.17 -4.50
N GLN A 179 2.05 4.07 -4.34
CA GLN A 179 3.50 4.11 -4.09
C GLN A 179 4.30 4.36 -5.38
N ARG A 180 3.94 5.41 -6.12
CA ARG A 180 4.57 5.92 -7.34
C ARG A 180 4.09 7.36 -7.59
N ASP A 181 4.85 8.15 -8.35
CA ASP A 181 4.55 9.57 -8.59
C ASP A 181 4.11 9.91 -10.03
N ASP A 182 4.10 8.92 -10.92
CA ASP A 182 3.82 9.04 -12.36
C ASP A 182 2.34 8.79 -12.74
N CYS A 183 1.43 8.87 -11.76
CA CYS A 183 -0.02 8.78 -11.94
C CYS A 183 -0.71 10.11 -11.61
N LYS A 184 -1.77 10.44 -12.33
CA LYS A 184 -2.55 11.68 -12.15
C LYS A 184 -3.87 11.46 -11.43
N ASP A 185 -4.36 10.23 -11.43
CA ASP A 185 -5.65 9.78 -10.94
C ASP A 185 -5.54 8.33 -10.46
N PHE A 186 -6.60 7.88 -9.81
CA PHE A 186 -6.75 6.54 -9.30
C PHE A 186 -8.13 5.98 -9.61
N GLY A 187 -8.21 4.73 -10.06
CA GLY A 187 -9.46 4.03 -10.32
C GLY A 187 -9.49 2.61 -9.72
N ILE A 188 -10.67 1.99 -9.76
CA ILE A 188 -10.81 0.57 -9.40
C ILE A 188 -10.76 -0.28 -10.67
N ALA A 189 -9.89 -1.29 -10.68
CA ALA A 189 -9.76 -2.24 -11.79
C ALA A 189 -10.93 -3.23 -11.80
N SER A 190 -12.08 -2.79 -12.30
CA SER A 190 -13.33 -3.57 -12.33
C SER A 190 -13.26 -4.80 -13.23
N ASP A 191 -12.37 -4.81 -14.22
CA ASP A 191 -12.05 -5.95 -15.08
C ASP A 191 -11.24 -7.03 -14.33
N ILE A 192 -10.43 -6.65 -13.34
CA ILE A 192 -9.64 -7.58 -12.53
C ILE A 192 -10.47 -8.15 -11.38
N ASP A 193 -11.20 -7.29 -10.65
CA ASP A 193 -12.07 -7.71 -9.56
C ASP A 193 -13.41 -6.95 -9.56
N PRO A 194 -14.39 -7.43 -10.35
CA PRO A 194 -15.72 -6.81 -10.39
C PRO A 194 -16.46 -6.92 -9.06
N THR A 195 -16.12 -7.90 -8.21
CA THR A 195 -16.72 -8.06 -6.89
C THR A 195 -16.23 -6.97 -5.94
N TYR A 196 -14.92 -6.70 -5.94
CA TYR A 196 -14.35 -5.59 -5.19
C TYR A 196 -14.91 -4.25 -5.64
N HIS A 197 -15.00 -4.01 -6.96
CA HIS A 197 -15.58 -2.79 -7.50
C HIS A 197 -17.02 -2.55 -7.03
N LYS A 198 -17.89 -3.56 -7.12
CA LYS A 198 -19.27 -3.46 -6.62
C LYS A 198 -19.33 -3.20 -5.11
N ALA A 199 -18.46 -3.84 -4.34
CA ALA A 199 -18.37 -3.61 -2.90
C ALA A 199 -17.86 -2.20 -2.57
N PHE A 200 -16.95 -1.67 -3.36
CA PHE A 200 -16.43 -0.30 -3.22
C PHE A 200 -17.54 0.73 -3.46
N GLU A 201 -18.25 0.62 -4.58
CA GLU A 201 -19.40 1.50 -4.87
C GLU A 201 -20.48 1.42 -3.78
N THR A 202 -20.77 0.20 -3.29
CA THR A 202 -21.71 0.00 -2.19
C THR A 202 -21.24 0.68 -0.90
N ALA A 203 -19.96 0.54 -0.55
CA ALA A 203 -19.39 1.15 0.64
C ALA A 203 -19.47 2.68 0.58
N LEU A 204 -19.13 3.28 -0.57
CA LEU A 204 -19.26 4.72 -0.79
C LEU A 204 -20.70 5.20 -0.63
N MET A 205 -21.66 4.51 -1.26
CA MET A 205 -23.10 4.82 -1.11
C MET A 205 -23.59 4.71 0.35
N LYS A 206 -22.94 3.89 1.16
CA LYS A 206 -23.27 3.70 2.58
C LYS A 206 -22.49 4.62 3.51
N GLY A 207 -21.67 5.54 2.97
CA GLY A 207 -20.98 6.57 3.75
C GLY A 207 -19.54 6.22 4.15
N VAL A 208 -18.95 5.15 3.61
CA VAL A 208 -17.50 4.96 3.71
C VAL A 208 -16.82 6.02 2.83
N GLU A 209 -15.86 6.76 3.38
CA GLU A 209 -15.08 7.74 2.64
C GLU A 209 -13.89 7.06 1.94
N ALA A 210 -13.41 7.63 0.84
CA ALA A 210 -12.21 7.14 0.17
C ALA A 210 -11.29 8.30 -0.22
N PHE A 211 -10.02 8.14 0.13
CA PHE A 211 -8.96 9.08 -0.24
C PHE A 211 -7.86 8.34 -0.98
N CYS A 212 -7.22 9.03 -1.92
CA CYS A 212 -6.07 8.51 -2.63
C CYS A 212 -4.92 9.50 -2.57
N TYR A 213 -3.74 8.99 -2.28
CA TYR A 213 -2.51 9.77 -2.22
C TYR A 213 -1.39 9.05 -2.92
N SER A 214 -0.58 9.80 -3.66
CA SER A 214 0.67 9.33 -4.25
C SER A 214 1.83 9.41 -3.27
N CYS A 215 2.92 8.73 -3.58
CA CYS A 215 4.19 8.86 -2.87
C CYS A 215 5.29 9.37 -3.80
N GLN A 216 6.24 10.10 -3.22
CA GLN A 216 7.55 10.31 -3.80
C GLN A 216 8.52 9.31 -3.17
N LEU A 217 9.33 8.66 -4.00
CA LEU A 217 10.22 7.59 -3.58
C LEU A 217 11.68 7.95 -3.86
N LYS A 218 12.53 7.71 -2.87
CA LYS A 218 13.98 7.77 -2.97
C LYS A 218 14.56 6.55 -2.26
N PRO A 219 15.77 6.09 -2.61
CA PRO A 219 16.41 4.99 -1.89
C PRO A 219 16.58 5.21 -0.38
N SER A 220 16.49 6.46 0.10
CA SER A 220 16.55 6.81 1.52
C SER A 220 15.18 6.90 2.22
N LYS A 221 14.08 7.07 1.48
CA LYS A 221 12.75 7.29 2.08
C LYS A 221 11.59 7.13 1.10
N ILE A 222 10.42 6.81 1.65
CA ILE A 222 9.12 6.90 0.98
C ILE A 222 8.28 7.94 1.72
N GLU A 223 7.75 8.92 0.99
CA GLU A 223 6.96 9.99 1.56
C GLU A 223 5.65 10.17 0.80
N LEU A 224 4.54 10.37 1.54
CA LEU A 224 3.31 10.89 0.96
C LEU A 224 3.61 12.18 0.19
N ASN A 225 3.07 12.30 -1.02
CA ASN A 225 3.30 13.43 -1.93
C ASN A 225 2.06 14.30 -2.07
N ARG A 226 1.15 13.94 -2.98
CA ARG A 226 -0.07 14.70 -3.30
C ARG A 226 -1.29 13.79 -3.30
N SER A 227 -2.46 14.35 -3.03
CA SER A 227 -3.73 13.66 -3.27
C SER A 227 -3.92 13.40 -4.76
N LEU A 228 -4.62 12.32 -5.08
CA LEU A 228 -5.05 11.99 -6.43
C LEU A 228 -6.58 11.92 -6.46
N PRO A 229 -7.23 12.45 -7.52
CA PRO A 229 -8.65 12.26 -7.72
C PRO A 229 -8.96 10.76 -7.92
N ILE A 230 -10.05 10.32 -7.31
CA ILE A 230 -10.60 8.98 -7.53
C ILE A 230 -11.60 9.07 -8.70
N VAL A 231 -11.29 8.44 -9.82
CA VAL A 231 -12.17 8.32 -10.98
C VAL A 231 -13.11 7.14 -10.81
N ARG A 232 -14.36 7.30 -11.21
CA ARG A 232 -15.42 6.29 -11.13
C ARG A 232 -15.89 5.91 -12.53
#